data_AF-A0A943QMJ7-F1
#
_entry.id   AF-A0A943QMJ7-F1
#
_cell.length_a   1.000
_cell.length_b   1.000
_cell.length_c   1.000
_cell.angle_alpha   90.00
_cell.angle_beta   90.00
_cell.angle_gamma   90.00
#
_symmetry.space_group_name_H-M   'P 1'
#
loop_
_entity.id
_entity.type
_entity.pdbx_description
1 polymer ?
#
loop_
_entity_poly.entity_id
_entity_poly.type
_entity_poly.pdbx_seq_one_letter_code
_entity_poly.pdbx_strand_id
1 'polypeptide(L)' 'AKVRVLIESTDGIENWSTVGVSRDVVQASLIALVDSIEYKLLKDIEKKLKTYF' A
#
# COMPACT_ATOMS: atom_id res chain seq x y z
N ALA A 1 19.03 -11.27 10.67
CA ALA A 1 18.45 -9.92 10.78
C ALA A 1 17.26 -9.80 9.82
N LYS A 2 16.23 -9.03 10.16
CA LYS A 2 15.03 -8.79 9.32
C LYS A 2 14.92 -7.28 9.09
N VAL A 3 14.77 -6.87 7.85
CA VAL A 3 14.56 -5.48 7.42
C VAL A 3 13.05 -5.24 7.31
N ARG A 4 12.58 -4.12 7.88
CA ARG A 4 11.19 -3.67 7.82
C ARG A 4 11.16 -2.27 7.22
N VAL A 5 10.40 -2.10 6.15
CA VAL A 5 10.24 -0.83 5.43
C VAL A 5 8.80 -0.38 5.58
N LEU A 6 8.61 0.87 6.01
CA LEU A 6 7.33 1.55 6.05
C LEU A 6 7.28 2.52 4.87
N ILE A 7 6.23 2.43 4.06
CA ILE A 7 5.95 3.40 2.99
C ILE A 7 4.67 4.13 3.39
N GLU A 8 4.72 5.46 3.33
CA GLU A 8 3.54 6.32 3.43
C GLU A 8 3.21 6.87 2.04
N SER A 9 1.95 6.71 1.65
CA SER A 9 1.43 7.02 0.32
C SER A 9 0.23 7.95 0.44
N THR A 10 0.04 8.79 -0.58
CA THR A 10 -1.09 9.71 -0.68
C THR A 10 -1.54 9.84 -2.12
N ASP A 11 -2.84 10.01 -2.34
CA ASP A 11 -3.43 10.40 -3.63
C ASP A 11 -3.75 11.91 -3.68
N GLY A 12 -3.30 12.67 -2.68
CA GLY A 12 -3.63 14.08 -2.49
C GLY A 12 -4.92 14.32 -1.71
N ILE A 13 -5.70 13.29 -1.40
CA ILE A 13 -6.95 13.38 -0.62
C ILE A 13 -6.85 12.52 0.64
N GLU A 14 -6.46 11.25 0.49
CA GLU A 14 -6.31 10.29 1.56
C GLU A 14 -4.86 9.82 1.66
N ASN A 15 -4.41 9.64 2.90
CA ASN A 15 -3.10 9.06 3.19
C ASN A 15 -3.28 7.62 3.70
N TRP A 16 -2.36 6.75 3.32
CA TRP A 16 -2.28 5.38 3.84
C TRP A 16 -0.83 4.96 3.98
N SER A 17 -0.60 3.92 4.76
CA SER A 17 0.75 3.40 4.99
C SER A 17 0.76 1.89 4.81
N THR A 18 1.85 1.37 4.25
CA THR A 18 2.09 -0.07 4.07
C THR A 18 3.45 -0.47 4.62
N VAL A 19 3.57 -1.73 5.02
CA VAL A 19 4.78 -2.25 5.64
C VAL A 19 5.22 -3.51 4.91
N GLY A 20 6.41 -3.44 4.33
CA GLY A 20 7.07 -4.58 3.70
C GLY A 20 8.19 -5.11 4.60
N VAL A 21 8.34 -6.43 4.64
CA VAL A 21 9.32 -7.07 5.52
C VAL A 21 10.08 -8.17 4.79
N SER A 22 11.40 -8.05 4.71
CA SER A 22 12.28 -9.04 4.09
C SER A 22 13.65 -9.08 4.76
N ARG A 23 14.56 -9.96 4.31
CA ARG A 23 15.98 -9.94 4.67
C ARG A 23 16.77 -8.88 3.91
N ASP A 24 16.22 -8.40 2.79
CA ASP A 24 16.83 -7.42 1.91
C ASP A 24 15.97 -6.14 1.83
N VAL A 25 16.62 -4.97 1.77
CA VAL A 25 15.93 -3.67 1.76
C VAL A 25 15.19 -3.40 0.46
N VAL A 26 15.71 -3.83 -0.69
CA VAL A 26 15.07 -3.68 -2.00
C VAL A 26 13.81 -4.54 -2.03
N GLN A 27 13.91 -5.79 -1.58
CA GLN A 27 12.75 -6.68 -1.54
C GLN A 27 11.69 -6.19 -0.55
N ALA A 28 12.08 -5.74 0.64
CA ALA A 28 11.14 -5.17 1.61
C ALA A 28 10.44 -3.93 1.05
N SER A 29 11.15 -3.08 0.30
CA SER A 29 10.59 -1.90 -0.34
C SER A 29 9.61 -2.26 -1.47
N LEU A 30 9.94 -3.27 -2.30
CA LEU A 30 9.06 -3.75 -3.36
C LEU A 30 7.74 -4.28 -2.80
N ILE A 31 7.79 -5.08 -1.72
CA ILE A 31 6.59 -5.60 -1.05
C ILE A 31 5.72 -4.44 -0.56
N ALA A 32 6.30 -3.49 0.18
CA ALA A 32 5.56 -2.35 0.70
C ALA A 32 4.90 -1.52 -0.43
N LEU A 33 5.60 -1.33 -1.55
CA LEU A 33 5.13 -0.52 -2.67
C LEU A 33 3.97 -1.18 -3.41
N VAL A 34 4.09 -2.47 -3.71
CA VAL A 34 3.02 -3.25 -4.39
C VAL A 34 1.77 -3.25 -3.51
N ASP A 35 1.91 -3.58 -2.22
CA ASP A 35 0.79 -3.56 -1.26
C ASP A 35 0.11 -2.19 -1.21
N SER A 36 0.90 -1.10 -1.29
CA SER A 36 0.37 0.27 -1.28
C SER A 36 -0.54 0.55 -2.48
N ILE A 37 -0.13 0.11 -3.68
CA ILE A 37 -0.90 0.34 -4.91
C ILE A 37 -2.15 -0.55 -4.92
N GLU A 38 -2.02 -1.82 -4.55
CA GLU A 38 -3.14 -2.77 -4.47
C GLU A 38 -4.19 -2.28 -3.48
N TYR A 39 -3.77 -1.85 -2.29
CA TYR A 39 -4.66 -1.27 -1.28
C TYR A 39 -5.48 -0.11 -1.84
N LYS A 40 -4.85 0.83 -2.55
CA LYS A 40 -5.53 1.98 -3.11
C LYS A 40 -6.54 1.59 -4.20
N LEU A 41 -6.15 0.70 -5.11
CA LEU A 41 -7.03 0.24 -6.19
C LEU A 41 -8.26 -0.51 -5.63
N LEU A 42 -8.06 -1.38 -4.65
CA LEU A 42 -9.16 -2.09 -3.98
C LEU A 42 -10.11 -1.09 -3.30
N LYS A 43 -9.58 -0.12 -2.56
CA LYS A 43 -10.36 0.91 -1.89
C LYS A 43 -11.18 1.76 -2.88
N ASP A 44 -10.60 2.11 -4.02
CA ASP A 44 -11.30 2.86 -5.06
C ASP A 44 -12.43 2.05 -5.71
N ILE A 45 -12.23 0.75 -5.92
CA ILE A 45 -13.27 -0.16 -6.42
C ILE A 45 -14.41 -0.27 -5.40
N GLU A 46 -14.11 -0.46 -4.11
CA GLU A 46 -15.13 -0.51 -3.05
C GLU A 46 -15.94 0.80 -2.98
N LYS A 47 -15.26 1.95 -3.11
CA LYS A 47 -15.91 3.26 -3.11
C LYS A 47 -16.84 3.44 -4.32
N LYS A 48 -16.40 3.02 -5.51
CA LYS A 48 -17.24 3.01 -6.71
C LYS A 48 -18.46 2.12 -6.51
N LEU A 49 -18.28 0.89 -6.02
CA LEU A 49 -19.37 -0.06 -5.81
C LEU A 49 -20.44 0.47 -4.86
N LYS A 50 -20.04 1.07 -3.73
CA LYS A 50 -20.94 1.72 -2.77
C LYS A 50 -21.70 2.93 -3.31
N THR A 51 -21.26 3.49 -4.44
CA THR A 51 -21.97 4.61 -5.08
C THR A 51 -23.10 4.11 -5.98
N TYR A 52 -23.07 2.84 -6.41
CA TYR A 52 -24.07 2.25 -7.30
C TYR A 52 -25.22 1.54 -6.57
N PHE A 53 -25.04 1.21 -5.29
CA PHE A 53 -26.04 0.58 -4.41
C PHE A 53 -26.45 1.54 -3.30
#